data_AF-A0A9D1I4H4-F1
#
_entry.id   AF-A0A9D1I4H4-F1
#
_cell.length_a   1.000
_cell.length_b   1.000
_cell.length_c   1.000
_cell.angle_alpha   90.00
_cell.angle_beta   90.00
_cell.angle_gamma   90.00
#
_symmetry.space_group_name_H-M   'P 1'
#
loop_
_entity.id
_entity.type
_entity.pdbx_description
1 polymer ?
#
loop_
_entity_poly.entity_id
_entity_poly.type
_entity_poly.pdbx_seq_one_letter_code
_entity_poly.pdbx_strand_id
1 'polypeptide(L)'
;MSFGENLRLMRKTRNLTQEQFAEALGVSRQAVSKWEADSGYPETEKLIAISRVLGVSVDKLLDIEPENQEQKQTENEALSAERDQSGDAAGGTIAITTFDKEKIVRCQSVRSSQVVGNGKGPKYVLLGIKGSGLLGEKTEILGWYADKEQIRREIESIRLAMSRGERTYQLQFYTKVEYRGVLGQPHIVE
;
A
#
# COMPACT_ATOMS: atom_id res chain seq x y z
N MET A 1 -0.06 -15.17 17.99
CA MET A 1 0.55 -14.02 18.70
C MET A 1 -0.49 -13.47 19.68
N SER A 2 -0.14 -12.84 20.82
CA SER A 2 -1.19 -12.18 21.62
C SER A 2 -1.71 -10.91 20.93
N PHE A 3 -2.89 -10.42 21.33
CA PHE A 3 -3.41 -9.15 20.83
C PHE A 3 -2.46 -7.98 21.15
N GLY A 4 -1.99 -7.89 22.39
CA GLY A 4 -1.09 -6.83 22.83
C GLY A 4 0.26 -6.87 22.11
N GLU A 5 0.81 -8.06 21.89
CA GLU A 5 2.03 -8.26 21.10
C GLU A 5 1.84 -7.82 19.65
N ASN A 6 0.74 -8.24 19.00
CA ASN A 6 0.43 -7.90 17.62
C ASN A 6 0.20 -6.39 17.45
N LEU A 7 -0.54 -5.78 18.38
CA LEU A 7 -0.77 -4.33 18.42
C LEU A 7 0.55 -3.57 18.55
N ARG A 8 1.42 -4.01 19.46
CA ARG A 8 2.75 -3.42 19.68
C ARG A 8 3.64 -3.56 18.44
N LEU A 9 3.62 -4.72 17.79
CA LEU A 9 4.35 -4.97 16.55
C LEU A 9 3.89 -3.99 15.48
N MET A 10 2.57 -3.93 15.21
CA MET A 10 2.01 -3.07 14.17
C MET A 10 2.29 -1.58 14.45
N ARG A 11 2.14 -1.12 15.69
CA ARG A 11 2.50 0.27 16.06
C ARG A 11 3.97 0.55 15.75
N LYS A 12 4.87 -0.37 16.12
CA LYS A 12 6.32 -0.22 15.84
C LYS A 12 6.64 -0.24 14.36
N THR A 13 5.95 -1.05 13.54
CA THR A 13 6.14 -1.04 12.07
C THR A 13 5.75 0.29 11.43
N ARG A 14 4.94 1.11 12.12
CA ARG A 14 4.58 2.48 11.73
C ARG A 14 5.45 3.54 12.40
N ASN A 15 6.51 3.16 13.12
CA ASN A 15 7.42 4.05 13.85
C ASN A 15 6.72 4.99 14.86
N LEU A 16 5.56 4.59 15.41
CA LEU A 16 4.82 5.38 16.38
C LEU A 16 5.27 5.06 17.80
N THR A 17 5.43 6.06 18.66
CA THR A 17 5.54 5.86 20.12
C THR A 17 4.17 5.53 20.72
N GLN A 18 4.14 4.99 21.94
CA GLN A 18 2.87 4.78 22.64
C GLN A 18 2.12 6.11 22.86
N GLU A 19 2.85 7.21 23.06
CA GLU A 19 2.28 8.55 23.24
C GLU A 19 1.58 9.02 21.96
N GLN A 20 2.28 8.96 20.83
CA GLN A 20 1.75 9.36 19.51
C GLN A 20 0.56 8.49 19.10
N PHE A 21 0.63 7.20 19.40
CA PHE A 21 -0.46 6.28 19.09
C PHE A 21 -1.69 6.53 19.97
N ALA A 22 -1.47 6.87 21.25
CA ALA A 22 -2.56 7.24 22.16
C ALA A 22 -3.23 8.56 21.74
N GLU A 23 -2.43 9.55 21.35
CA GLU A 23 -2.90 10.83 20.82
C GLU A 23 -3.78 10.63 19.57
N ALA A 24 -3.32 9.82 18.60
CA ALA A 24 -4.08 9.50 17.39
C ALA A 24 -5.42 8.78 17.67
N LEU A 25 -5.53 8.09 18.80
CA LEU A 25 -6.72 7.35 19.21
C LEU A 25 -7.61 8.13 20.19
N GLY A 26 -7.19 9.32 20.62
CA GLY A 26 -7.86 10.10 21.65
C GLY A 26 -7.99 9.33 22.96
N VAL A 27 -6.91 8.66 23.39
CA VAL A 27 -6.83 7.91 24.66
C VAL A 27 -5.57 8.28 25.43
N SER A 28 -5.45 7.81 26.67
CA SER A 28 -4.22 7.99 27.44
C SER A 28 -3.13 7.01 27.00
N ARG A 29 -1.87 7.44 27.09
CA ARG A 29 -0.70 6.56 26.88
C ARG A 29 -0.73 5.31 27.77
N GLN A 30 -1.28 5.44 28.98
CA GLN A 30 -1.49 4.32 29.90
C GLN A 30 -2.47 3.27 29.34
N ALA A 31 -3.52 3.68 28.62
CA ALA A 31 -4.46 2.75 27.97
C ALA A 31 -3.73 1.91 26.91
N VAL A 32 -2.95 2.56 26.04
CA VAL A 32 -2.11 1.87 25.05
C VAL A 32 -1.13 0.91 25.72
N SER A 33 -0.45 1.34 26.79
CA SER A 33 0.47 0.46 27.52
C SER A 33 -0.23 -0.76 28.12
N LYS A 34 -1.49 -0.62 28.58
CA LYS A 34 -2.25 -1.74 29.12
C LYS A 34 -2.62 -2.74 28.03
N TRP A 35 -3.08 -2.25 26.88
CA TRP A 35 -3.42 -3.06 25.72
C TRP A 35 -2.22 -3.85 25.21
N GLU A 36 -1.06 -3.20 25.07
CA GLU A 36 0.16 -3.84 24.59
C GLU A 36 0.78 -4.85 25.57
N ALA A 37 0.39 -4.80 26.84
CA ALA A 37 0.82 -5.73 27.88
C ALA A 37 -0.24 -6.80 28.19
N ASP A 38 -1.30 -6.90 27.37
CA ASP A 38 -2.46 -7.79 27.56
C ASP A 38 -3.12 -7.67 28.96
N SER A 39 -2.92 -6.52 29.61
CA SER A 39 -3.45 -6.21 30.95
C SER A 39 -4.78 -5.43 30.90
N GLY A 40 -5.32 -5.26 29.70
CA GLY A 40 -6.60 -4.65 29.41
C GLY A 40 -6.88 -4.76 27.92
N TYR A 41 -8.15 -4.62 27.52
CA TYR A 41 -8.56 -4.74 26.13
C TYR A 41 -9.20 -3.43 25.65
N PRO A 42 -8.97 -2.99 24.40
CA PRO A 42 -9.69 -1.85 23.84
C PRO A 42 -11.16 -2.21 23.62
N GLU A 43 -12.03 -1.24 23.86
CA GLU A 43 -13.44 -1.34 23.52
C GLU A 43 -13.64 -1.43 22.00
N THR A 44 -14.80 -1.91 21.55
CA THR A 44 -15.11 -2.11 20.12
C THR A 44 -14.87 -0.85 19.29
N GLU A 45 -15.26 0.32 19.78
CA GLU A 45 -15.01 1.60 19.09
C GLU A 45 -13.52 1.89 18.94
N LYS A 46 -12.72 1.58 19.96
CA LYS A 46 -11.27 1.75 19.93
C LYS A 46 -10.59 0.73 19.03
N LEU A 47 -11.09 -0.51 18.93
CA LEU A 47 -10.61 -1.49 17.94
C LEU A 47 -10.77 -0.98 16.50
N ILE A 48 -11.92 -0.37 16.18
CA ILE A 48 -12.15 0.23 14.86
C ILE A 48 -11.21 1.42 14.63
N ALA A 49 -10.99 2.27 15.64
CA ALA A 49 -10.05 3.39 15.54
C ALA A 49 -8.61 2.91 15.33
N ILE A 50 -8.18 1.88 16.07
CA ILE A 50 -6.87 1.22 15.92
C ILE A 50 -6.70 0.70 14.49
N SER A 51 -7.72 0.03 13.95
CA SER A 51 -7.69 -0.53 12.60
C SER A 51 -7.48 0.57 11.54
N ARG A 52 -8.12 1.74 11.72
CA ARG A 52 -7.95 2.90 10.85
C ARG A 52 -6.57 3.54 10.96
N VAL A 53 -6.05 3.74 12.17
CA VAL A 53 -4.72 4.33 12.41
C VAL A 53 -3.60 3.43 11.86
N LEU A 54 -3.75 2.12 12.04
CA LEU A 54 -2.77 1.12 11.58
C LEU A 54 -3.02 0.66 10.14
N GLY A 55 -4.13 1.06 9.51
CA GLY A 55 -4.50 0.69 8.14
C GLY A 55 -4.65 -0.82 7.92
N VAL A 56 -5.21 -1.53 8.89
CA VAL A 56 -5.43 -2.99 8.86
C VAL A 56 -6.88 -3.33 9.17
N SER A 57 -7.33 -4.54 8.83
CA SER A 57 -8.64 -5.05 9.27
C SER A 57 -8.64 -5.36 10.76
N VAL A 58 -9.82 -5.37 11.37
CA VAL A 58 -9.98 -5.78 12.77
C VAL A 58 -9.62 -7.26 12.92
N ASP A 59 -9.97 -8.11 11.95
CA ASP A 59 -9.60 -9.53 11.95
C ASP A 59 -8.09 -9.74 12.03
N LYS A 60 -7.30 -8.88 11.36
CA LYS A 60 -5.84 -8.91 11.41
C LYS A 60 -5.29 -8.43 12.75
N LEU A 61 -5.96 -7.48 13.42
CA LEU A 61 -5.60 -7.06 14.79
C LEU A 61 -5.84 -8.18 15.79
N LEU A 62 -6.92 -8.93 15.61
CA LEU A 62 -7.35 -10.02 16.49
C LEU A 62 -6.63 -11.34 16.19
N ASP A 63 -5.73 -11.39 15.20
CA ASP A 63 -5.02 -12.60 14.77
C ASP A 63 -5.99 -13.74 14.38
N ILE A 64 -7.15 -13.41 13.78
CA ILE A 64 -8.21 -14.35 13.41
C ILE A 64 -7.93 -15.05 12.05
N GLU A 65 -6.83 -14.71 11.37
CA GLU A 65 -6.45 -15.39 10.13
C GLU A 65 -5.45 -16.54 10.37
N PRO A 66 -5.56 -17.66 9.64
CA PRO A 66 -4.64 -18.79 9.78
C PRO A 66 -3.21 -18.34 9.49
N GLU A 67 -2.34 -18.70 10.43
CA GLU A 67 -0.91 -18.43 10.49
C GLU A 67 -0.21 -18.80 9.17
N ASN A 68 0.13 -17.80 8.35
CA ASN A 68 1.16 -17.91 7.32
C ASN A 68 2.24 -16.87 7.63
N GLN A 69 3.11 -17.26 8.56
CA GLN A 69 4.36 -16.55 8.81
C GLN A 69 5.29 -16.80 7.62
N GLU A 70 5.79 -15.73 7.02
CA GLU A 70 7.18 -15.72 6.56
C GLU A 70 7.70 -14.27 6.48
N GLN A 71 8.55 -13.95 7.45
CA GLN A 71 9.38 -12.76 7.50
C GLN A 71 10.42 -12.82 6.37
N LYS A 72 10.52 -11.76 5.57
CA LYS A 72 11.82 -11.26 5.10
C LYS A 72 11.90 -9.77 5.31
N GLN A 73 12.50 -9.45 6.45
CA GLN A 73 12.93 -8.14 6.89
C GLN A 73 14.35 -7.94 6.34
N THR A 74 14.48 -7.23 5.22
CA THR A 74 15.72 -6.51 4.88
C THR A 74 15.38 -5.43 3.86
N GLU A 75 15.37 -4.17 4.30
CA GLU A 75 15.56 -2.91 3.54
C GLU A 75 14.90 -1.77 4.32
N ASN A 76 15.61 -1.24 5.33
CA ASN A 76 15.33 0.10 5.85
C ASN A 76 16.55 0.62 6.60
N GLU A 77 17.55 1.10 5.86
CA GLU A 77 18.56 2.05 6.35
C GLU A 77 18.94 3.12 5.31
N ALA A 78 18.14 3.31 4.26
CA ALA A 78 18.25 4.49 3.41
C ALA A 78 16.85 5.00 3.09
N LEU A 79 16.64 6.31 3.25
CA LEU A 79 15.43 7.08 2.91
C LEU A 79 14.48 7.40 4.07
N SER A 80 15.03 7.81 5.21
CA SER A 80 14.39 8.78 6.12
C SER A 80 15.11 10.13 6.04
N ALA A 81 14.99 10.78 4.89
CA ALA A 81 15.21 12.19 4.61
C ALA A 81 14.51 12.37 3.25
N GLU A 82 13.38 13.07 3.08
CA GLU A 82 13.06 14.40 3.60
C GLU A 82 11.54 14.55 3.75
N ARG A 83 11.09 15.07 4.89
CA ARG A 83 9.96 15.98 4.91
C ARG A 83 10.53 17.31 4.48
N ASP A 84 10.33 17.67 3.23
CA ASP A 84 10.49 19.05 2.81
C ASP A 84 9.10 19.66 2.65
N GLN A 85 8.81 20.59 3.56
CA GLN A 85 7.81 21.62 3.34
C GLN A 85 8.41 22.59 2.32
N SER A 86 8.25 22.27 1.04
CA SER A 86 8.21 23.23 -0.07
C SER A 86 6.89 22.92 -0.79
N GLY A 87 5.87 23.78 -0.70
CA GLY A 87 5.94 25.10 -1.31
C GLY A 87 5.92 24.92 -2.83
N ASP A 88 4.73 24.67 -3.37
CA ASP A 88 4.35 24.89 -4.78
C ASP A 88 5.30 24.38 -5.89
N ALA A 89 5.08 23.13 -6.32
CA ALA A 89 5.41 22.71 -7.69
C ALA A 89 4.33 21.74 -8.21
N ALA A 90 3.22 22.34 -8.70
CA ALA A 90 2.18 21.72 -9.53
C ALA A 90 1.65 20.34 -9.09
N GLY A 91 0.57 20.34 -8.30
CA GLY A 91 -0.31 19.17 -8.09
C GLY A 91 -0.95 18.69 -9.41
N GLY A 92 -0.12 18.09 -10.26
CA GLY A 92 -0.45 17.67 -11.60
C GLY A 92 -0.86 16.20 -11.61
N THR A 93 -1.98 15.91 -12.28
CA THR A 93 -2.27 14.55 -12.70
C THR A 93 -1.42 14.18 -13.90
N ILE A 94 -0.98 12.93 -13.99
CA ILE A 94 -0.40 12.37 -15.21
C ILE A 94 -1.39 11.43 -15.87
N ALA A 95 -1.56 11.54 -17.19
CA ALA A 95 -2.38 10.63 -17.98
C ALA A 95 -1.54 9.42 -18.40
N ILE A 96 -1.90 8.24 -17.91
CA ILE A 96 -1.20 6.98 -18.19
C ILE A 96 -2.10 6.09 -19.04
N THR A 97 -1.57 5.60 -20.15
CA THR A 97 -2.27 4.60 -20.98
C THR A 97 -2.11 3.22 -20.35
N THR A 98 -3.20 2.46 -20.20
CA THR A 98 -3.17 1.11 -19.64
C THR A 98 -2.41 0.13 -20.55
N PHE A 99 -1.95 -0.98 -19.98
CA PHE A 99 -1.17 -2.01 -20.69
C PHE A 99 -1.89 -2.61 -21.92
N ASP A 100 -3.22 -2.67 -21.89
CA ASP A 100 -4.09 -3.13 -22.99
C ASP A 100 -4.34 -2.04 -24.05
N LYS A 101 -3.92 -0.80 -23.78
CA LYS A 101 -4.15 0.40 -24.59
C LYS A 101 -5.62 0.78 -24.78
N GLU A 102 -6.53 0.21 -23.99
CA GLU A 102 -7.96 0.50 -24.09
C GLU A 102 -8.36 1.76 -23.32
N LYS A 103 -7.59 2.15 -22.30
CA LYS A 103 -7.93 3.27 -21.41
C LYS A 103 -6.76 4.23 -21.21
N ILE A 104 -7.10 5.50 -21.05
CA ILE A 104 -6.21 6.54 -20.54
C ILE A 104 -6.70 6.95 -19.15
N VAL A 105 -5.83 6.83 -18.16
CA VAL A 105 -6.15 7.03 -16.75
C VAL A 105 -5.40 8.24 -16.22
N ARG A 106 -6.12 9.23 -15.69
CA ARG A 106 -5.49 10.36 -14.99
C ARG A 106 -5.21 9.97 -13.54
N CYS A 107 -3.94 9.98 -13.17
CA CYS A 107 -3.46 9.55 -11.86
C CYS A 107 -2.83 10.74 -11.12
N GLN A 108 -3.16 10.89 -9.84
CA GLN A 108 -2.45 11.79 -8.91
C GLN A 108 -1.18 11.14 -8.38
N SER A 109 -1.17 9.81 -8.30
CA SER A 109 -0.02 9.01 -7.90
C SER A 109 -0.17 7.58 -8.42
N VAL A 110 0.90 6.79 -8.27
CA VAL A 110 0.91 5.36 -8.60
C VAL A 110 1.45 4.54 -7.44
N ARG A 111 0.95 3.31 -7.31
CA ARG A 111 1.32 2.36 -6.26
C ARG A 111 1.47 0.95 -6.82
N SER A 112 2.42 0.18 -6.31
CA SER A 112 2.54 -1.25 -6.58
C SER A 112 1.77 -2.09 -5.56
N SER A 113 1.31 -3.27 -5.98
CA SER A 113 0.83 -4.33 -5.09
C SER A 113 1.29 -5.69 -5.59
N GLN A 114 1.44 -6.65 -4.67
CA GLN A 114 1.75 -8.04 -5.00
C GLN A 114 0.49 -8.79 -5.39
N VAL A 115 0.60 -9.60 -6.43
CA VAL A 115 -0.48 -10.45 -6.93
C VAL A 115 -0.31 -11.84 -6.33
N VAL A 116 -1.34 -12.32 -5.64
CA VAL A 116 -1.37 -13.68 -5.08
C VAL A 116 -1.91 -14.63 -6.15
N GLY A 117 -1.14 -15.68 -6.49
CA GLY A 117 -1.55 -16.67 -7.49
C GLY A 117 -0.59 -17.85 -7.56
N ASN A 118 -0.89 -18.81 -8.44
CA ASN A 118 -0.19 -20.11 -8.56
C ASN A 118 1.22 -20.02 -9.19
N GLY A 119 1.88 -18.86 -9.14
CA GLY A 119 3.25 -18.65 -9.63
C GLY A 119 3.42 -18.52 -11.15
N LYS A 120 2.40 -18.83 -11.97
CA LYS A 120 2.45 -18.73 -13.44
C LYS A 120 1.98 -17.37 -14.01
N GLY A 121 1.50 -16.47 -13.15
CA GLY A 121 1.00 -15.14 -13.51
C GLY A 121 1.98 -14.01 -13.18
N PRO A 122 1.64 -12.75 -13.48
CA PRO A 122 2.40 -11.61 -13.01
C PRO A 122 2.45 -11.58 -11.48
N LYS A 123 3.59 -11.20 -10.91
CA LYS A 123 3.78 -11.12 -9.45
C LYS A 123 3.39 -9.78 -8.88
N TYR A 124 3.34 -8.74 -9.72
CA TYR A 124 3.03 -7.38 -9.29
C TYR A 124 2.04 -6.69 -10.23
N VAL A 125 1.26 -5.78 -9.67
CA VAL A 125 0.33 -4.92 -10.39
C VAL A 125 0.63 -3.45 -10.06
N LEU A 126 0.59 -2.60 -11.08
CA LEU A 126 0.67 -1.16 -10.92
C LEU A 126 -0.74 -0.58 -10.89
N LEU A 127 -1.03 0.17 -9.83
CA LEU A 127 -2.32 0.82 -9.58
C LEU A 127 -2.16 2.33 -9.71
N GLY A 128 -3.00 2.94 -10.53
CA GLY A 128 -3.14 4.39 -10.66
C GLY A 128 -4.16 4.92 -9.67
N ILE A 129 -3.75 5.87 -8.83
CA ILE A 129 -4.61 6.49 -7.83
C ILE A 129 -5.24 7.74 -8.43
N LYS A 130 -6.57 7.73 -8.61
CA LYS A 130 -7.33 8.86 -9.18
C LYS A 130 -7.66 9.94 -8.14
N GLY A 131 -7.54 9.60 -6.86
CA GLY A 131 -7.83 10.45 -5.71
C GLY A 131 -8.58 9.69 -4.61
N SER A 132 -8.83 10.37 -3.49
CA SER A 132 -9.55 9.83 -2.33
C SER A 132 -11.04 10.15 -2.43
N GLY A 133 -11.90 9.14 -2.36
CA GLY A 133 -13.35 9.29 -2.28
C GLY A 133 -13.91 8.90 -0.91
N LEU A 134 -15.23 9.04 -0.74
CA LEU A 134 -15.94 8.66 0.50
C LEU A 134 -15.74 7.18 0.90
N LEU A 135 -15.38 6.32 -0.07
CA LEU A 135 -15.20 4.87 0.05
C LEU A 135 -13.73 4.45 -0.18
N GLY A 136 -12.78 5.33 0.13
CA GLY A 136 -11.34 5.06 -0.01
C GLY A 136 -10.74 5.54 -1.33
N GLU A 137 -9.50 5.13 -1.59
CA GLU A 137 -8.77 5.49 -2.81
C GLU A 137 -9.42 4.88 -4.04
N LYS A 138 -9.75 5.70 -5.04
CA LYS A 138 -10.20 5.20 -6.35
C LYS A 138 -8.97 4.75 -7.13
N THR A 139 -8.81 3.44 -7.29
CA THR A 139 -7.68 2.83 -8.00
C THR A 139 -8.10 2.25 -9.35
N GLU A 140 -7.19 2.30 -10.32
CA GLU A 140 -7.33 1.59 -11.61
C GLU A 140 -6.05 0.79 -11.88
N ILE A 141 -6.19 -0.40 -12.46
CA ILE A 141 -5.03 -1.18 -12.90
C ILE A 141 -4.43 -0.52 -14.14
N LEU A 142 -3.13 -0.21 -14.06
CA LEU A 142 -2.38 0.38 -15.17
C LEU A 142 -1.60 -0.67 -15.94
N GLY A 143 -0.98 -1.63 -15.24
CA GLY A 143 -0.17 -2.67 -15.87
C GLY A 143 0.26 -3.77 -14.92
N TRP A 144 0.79 -4.85 -15.50
CA TRP A 144 1.21 -6.06 -14.82
C TRP A 144 2.71 -6.28 -14.98
N TYR A 145 3.34 -6.89 -13.98
CA TYR A 145 4.80 -7.00 -13.90
C TYR A 145 5.19 -8.38 -13.35
N ALA A 146 6.19 -8.99 -13.99
CA ALA A 146 6.68 -10.33 -13.65
C ALA A 146 7.54 -10.32 -12.36
N ASP A 147 8.26 -9.23 -12.10
CA ASP A 147 9.20 -9.12 -10.97
C ASP A 147 9.24 -7.73 -10.32
N LYS A 148 9.91 -7.65 -9.16
CA LYS A 148 10.02 -6.44 -8.32
C LYS A 148 10.78 -5.32 -9.04
N GLU A 149 11.84 -5.64 -9.77
CA GLU A 149 12.69 -4.65 -10.41
C GLU A 149 11.99 -3.99 -11.60
N GLN A 150 11.23 -4.77 -12.35
CA GLN A 150 10.44 -4.28 -13.47
C GLN A 150 9.44 -3.20 -13.03
N ILE A 151 8.65 -3.47 -11.98
CA ILE A 151 7.68 -2.49 -11.44
C ILE A 151 8.37 -1.32 -10.74
N ARG A 152 9.51 -1.54 -10.08
CA ARG A 152 10.31 -0.49 -9.43
C ARG A 152 10.77 0.55 -10.45
N ARG A 153 11.36 0.09 -11.57
CA ARG A 153 11.81 0.96 -12.67
C ARG A 153 10.68 1.76 -13.30
N GLU A 154 9.51 1.16 -13.46
CA GLU A 154 8.34 1.88 -13.98
C GLU A 154 7.89 2.99 -13.04
N ILE A 155 7.76 2.70 -11.74
CA ILE A 155 7.33 3.69 -10.74
C ILE A 155 8.32 4.85 -10.68
N GLU A 156 9.63 4.57 -10.69
CA GLU A 156 10.66 5.62 -10.71
C GLU A 156 10.54 6.50 -11.96
N SER A 157 10.33 5.89 -13.13
CA SER A 157 10.18 6.62 -14.39
C SER A 157 8.92 7.49 -14.42
N ILE A 158 7.80 7.00 -13.90
CA ILE A 158 6.55 7.78 -13.76
C ILE A 158 6.76 8.96 -12.82
N ARG A 159 7.38 8.74 -11.65
CA ARG A 159 7.64 9.81 -10.67
C ARG A 159 8.57 10.88 -11.25
N LEU A 160 9.58 10.48 -12.01
CA LEU A 160 10.48 11.39 -12.70
C LEU A 160 9.76 12.20 -13.79
N ALA A 161 8.87 11.56 -14.56
CA ALA A 161 8.03 12.26 -15.55
C ALA A 161 7.13 13.31 -14.86
N MET A 162 6.52 12.95 -13.74
CA MET A 162 5.70 13.88 -12.94
C MET A 162 6.51 15.05 -12.39
N SER A 163 7.72 14.81 -11.86
CA SER A 163 8.58 15.88 -11.34
C SER A 163 9.10 16.82 -12.43
N ARG A 164 9.22 16.32 -13.67
CA ARG A 164 9.50 17.13 -14.87
C ARG A 164 8.28 17.88 -15.41
N GLY A 165 7.10 17.70 -14.82
CA GLY A 165 5.86 18.33 -15.27
C GLY A 165 5.25 17.69 -16.51
N GLU A 166 5.68 16.47 -16.89
CA GLU A 166 5.09 15.74 -18.00
C GLU A 166 3.61 15.42 -17.72
N ARG A 167 2.77 15.60 -18.74
CA ARG A 167 1.31 15.42 -18.61
C ARG A 167 0.85 14.02 -19.01
N THR A 168 1.69 13.29 -19.73
CA THR A 168 1.37 11.97 -20.29
C THR A 168 2.54 11.03 -20.09
N TYR A 169 2.24 9.76 -19.79
CA TYR A 169 3.25 8.72 -19.70
C TYR A 169 2.75 7.43 -20.34
N GLN A 170 3.64 6.73 -21.02
CA GLN A 170 3.39 5.40 -21.57
C GLN A 170 4.22 4.39 -20.81
N LEU A 171 3.58 3.28 -20.40
CA LEU A 171 4.26 2.21 -19.70
C LEU A 171 5.35 1.60 -20.57
N GLN A 172 6.55 1.48 -20.03
CA GLN A 172 7.75 1.04 -20.74
C GLN A 172 8.18 -0.36 -20.32
N PHE A 173 7.88 -0.74 -19.08
CA PHE A 173 8.40 -1.94 -18.46
C PHE A 173 7.30 -2.95 -18.16
N TYR A 174 6.05 -2.78 -18.60
CA TYR A 174 4.99 -3.75 -18.32
C TYR A 174 5.23 -5.11 -19.02
N THR A 175 4.70 -6.17 -18.42
CA THR A 175 4.62 -7.51 -19.01
C THR A 175 3.27 -7.68 -19.71
N LYS A 176 3.29 -8.23 -20.93
CA LYS A 176 2.06 -8.59 -21.64
C LYS A 176 1.35 -9.72 -20.91
N VAL A 177 0.05 -9.56 -20.72
CA VAL A 177 -0.79 -10.58 -20.10
C VAL A 177 -2.08 -10.82 -20.89
N GLU A 178 -2.57 -12.06 -20.83
CA GLU A 178 -3.89 -12.47 -21.31
C GLU A 178 -4.77 -12.88 -20.13
N TYR A 179 -6.05 -12.53 -20.19
CA TYR A 179 -7.03 -13.02 -19.23
C TYR A 179 -7.63 -14.35 -19.73
N ARG A 180 -7.51 -15.41 -18.92
CA ARG A 180 -8.08 -16.72 -19.24
C ARG A 180 -9.07 -17.18 -18.16
N GLY A 181 -10.15 -17.82 -18.59
CA GLY A 181 -11.18 -18.43 -17.72
C GLY A 181 -12.25 -17.45 -17.20
N VAL A 182 -13.25 -17.99 -16.48
CA VAL A 182 -14.47 -17.28 -16.06
C VAL A 182 -14.22 -16.17 -15.02
N LEU A 183 -13.16 -16.30 -14.22
CA LEU A 183 -12.74 -15.30 -13.22
C LEU A 183 -11.66 -14.32 -13.75
N GLY A 184 -11.17 -14.52 -14.98
CA GLY A 184 -10.23 -13.60 -15.64
C GLY A 184 -8.95 -13.35 -14.84
N GLN A 185 -8.15 -14.37 -14.55
CA GLN A 185 -6.81 -14.15 -13.99
C GLN A 185 -5.80 -13.84 -15.10
N PRO A 186 -4.93 -12.83 -14.92
CA PRO A 186 -3.92 -12.49 -15.91
C PRO A 186 -2.81 -13.56 -15.97
N HIS A 187 -2.47 -14.00 -17.17
CA HIS A 187 -1.38 -14.93 -17.46
C HIS A 187 -0.34 -14.22 -18.32
N ILE A 188 0.95 -14.39 -18.01
CA ILE A 188 2.03 -13.82 -18.82
C ILE A 188 2.00 -14.49 -20.19
N VAL A 189 2.07 -13.68 -21.25
CA VAL A 189 2.24 -14.14 -22.63
C VAL A 189 3.68 -13.85 -23.04
N GLU A 190 4.37 -14.86 -23.57
CA GLU A 190 5.71 -14.71 -24.16
C GLU A 190 5.67 -13.95 -25.49
#